data_AF-A0A8J7APA2-F1
#
_entry.id   AF-A0A8J7APA2-F1
#
_cell.length_a   1.000
_cell.length_b   1.000
_cell.length_c   1.000
_cell.angle_alpha   90.00
_cell.angle_beta   90.00
_cell.angle_gamma   90.00
#
_symmetry.space_group_name_H-M   'P 1'
#
loop_
_entity.id
_entity.type
_entity.pdbx_description
1 polymer ?
#
loop_
_entity_poly.entity_id
_entity_poly.type
_entity_poly.pdbx_seq_one_letter_code
_entity_poly.pdbx_strand_id
1 'polypeptide(L)'
;MGDGFERLNHDEVVSIEADTFNKLDIAKTFKVRDLIAAIKEYIGAEGTVEANLYTQGLNCEVLQFSTEGWKKGKVRLALEFCLDEPESPLDEIHQQLKQVENL
;
A
#
# COMPACT_ATOMS: atom_id res chain seq x y z
N MET A 1 4.90 17.27 -10.32
CA MET A 1 3.54 16.74 -10.08
C MET A 1 3.72 15.30 -9.68
N GLY A 2 3.05 14.86 -8.60
CA GLY A 2 3.11 13.45 -8.18
C GLY A 2 2.47 12.56 -9.24
N ASP A 3 2.82 11.27 -9.22
CA ASP A 3 2.26 10.22 -10.09
C ASP A 3 0.84 9.77 -9.67
N GLY A 4 0.24 10.44 -8.69
CA GLY A 4 -1.12 10.17 -8.20
C GLY A 4 -1.19 9.06 -7.14
N PHE A 5 -0.07 8.44 -6.79
CA PHE A 5 -0.03 7.40 -5.79
C PHE A 5 -0.02 7.96 -4.37
N GLU A 6 -0.92 7.46 -3.55
CA GLU A 6 -1.04 7.79 -2.13
C GLU A 6 -0.87 6.54 -1.27
N ARG A 7 -0.18 6.70 -0.14
CA ARG A 7 0.12 5.59 0.76
C ARG A 7 -1.14 5.15 1.52
N LEU A 8 -1.44 3.87 1.46
CA LEU A 8 -2.48 3.23 2.27
C LEU A 8 -2.01 2.98 3.70
N ASN A 9 -2.94 3.14 4.64
CA ASN A 9 -2.82 2.76 6.03
C ASN A 9 -3.06 1.26 6.22
N HIS A 10 -2.63 0.74 7.36
CA HIS A 10 -2.63 -0.70 7.66
C HIS A 10 -4.02 -1.34 7.78
N ASP A 11 -5.04 -0.53 8.07
CA ASP A 11 -6.42 -0.98 8.23
C ASP A 11 -7.28 -0.82 6.96
N GLU A 12 -6.75 -0.16 5.93
CA GLU A 12 -7.42 -0.04 4.63
C GLU A 12 -7.45 -1.40 3.92
N VAL A 13 -8.49 -1.60 3.11
CA VAL A 13 -8.80 -2.88 2.47
C VAL A 13 -8.54 -2.76 0.98
N VAL A 14 -7.82 -3.73 0.44
CA VAL A 14 -7.54 -3.86 -0.98
C VAL A 14 -8.22 -5.13 -1.48
N SER A 15 -8.84 -5.02 -2.66
CA SER A 15 -9.45 -6.16 -3.35
C SER A 15 -8.87 -6.27 -4.75
N ILE A 16 -8.37 -7.44 -5.10
CA ILE A 16 -7.75 -7.71 -6.41
C ILE A 16 -8.41 -8.95 -7.01
N GLU A 17 -8.96 -8.82 -8.22
CA GLU A 17 -9.66 -9.92 -8.89
C GLU A 17 -8.71 -11.02 -9.37
N ALA A 18 -7.53 -10.62 -9.87
CA ALA A 18 -6.53 -11.51 -10.40
C ALA A 18 -5.81 -12.30 -9.29
N ASP A 19 -5.38 -13.52 -9.60
CA ASP A 19 -4.54 -14.35 -8.73
C ASP A 19 -3.08 -13.85 -8.73
N THR A 20 -2.90 -12.56 -8.45
CA THR A 20 -1.64 -11.81 -8.56
C THR A 20 -0.63 -12.26 -7.50
N PHE A 21 -1.10 -12.61 -6.31
CA PHE A 21 -0.27 -13.00 -5.16
C PHE A 21 -0.25 -14.51 -4.93
N ASN A 22 -0.18 -15.30 -6.00
CA ASN A 22 -0.23 -16.77 -5.92
C ASN A 22 0.88 -17.46 -5.09
N LYS A 23 1.95 -16.73 -4.71
CA LYS A 23 3.02 -17.22 -3.82
C LYS A 23 2.83 -16.85 -2.36
N LEU A 24 1.90 -15.95 -2.06
CA LEU A 24 1.58 -15.51 -0.72
C LEU A 24 0.26 -16.17 -0.31
N ASP A 25 0.18 -16.70 0.90
CA ASP A 25 -1.08 -17.19 1.45
C ASP A 25 -1.93 -15.98 1.91
N ILE A 26 -2.65 -15.39 0.97
CA ILE A 26 -3.50 -14.22 1.21
C ILE A 26 -4.78 -14.28 0.39
N ALA A 27 -5.88 -13.83 1.00
CA ALA A 27 -7.18 -13.72 0.33
C ALA A 27 -7.14 -12.65 -0.79
N LYS A 28 -8.09 -12.72 -1.73
CA LYS A 28 -8.26 -11.70 -2.80
C LYS A 28 -8.63 -10.32 -2.27
N THR A 29 -9.37 -10.30 -1.16
CA THR A 29 -9.73 -9.10 -0.42
C THR A 29 -9.05 -9.18 0.95
N PHE A 30 -8.20 -8.21 1.25
CA PHE A 30 -7.33 -8.25 2.42
C PHE A 30 -7.08 -6.85 2.95
N LYS A 31 -6.76 -6.73 4.25
CA LYS A 31 -6.23 -5.47 4.77
C LYS A 31 -4.76 -5.34 4.42
N VAL A 32 -4.27 -4.12 4.28
CA VAL A 32 -2.83 -3.86 4.05
C VAL A 32 -1.94 -4.59 5.06
N ARG A 33 -2.34 -4.66 6.34
CA ARG A 33 -1.60 -5.43 7.37
C ARG A 33 -1.51 -6.93 7.11
N ASP A 34 -2.51 -7.52 6.45
CA ASP A 34 -2.54 -8.95 6.16
C ASP A 34 -1.52 -9.27 5.06
N LEU A 35 -1.39 -8.40 4.05
CA LEU A 35 -0.33 -8.49 3.04
C LEU A 35 1.06 -8.35 3.65
N ILE A 36 1.22 -7.44 4.60
CA ILE A 36 2.46 -7.26 5.35
C ILE A 36 2.83 -8.53 6.12
N ALA A 37 1.85 -9.18 6.76
CA ALA A 37 2.07 -10.44 7.47
C ALA A 37 2.47 -11.56 6.51
N ALA A 38 1.75 -11.72 5.39
CA ALA A 38 2.05 -12.76 4.40
C ALA A 38 3.45 -12.61 3.77
N ILE A 39 3.90 -11.38 3.50
CA ILE A 39 5.26 -11.15 2.98
C ILE A 39 6.31 -11.54 4.03
N LYS A 40 6.11 -11.22 5.31
CA LYS A 40 7.04 -11.57 6.39
C LYS A 40 7.20 -13.07 6.55
N GLU A 41 6.08 -13.79 6.54
CA GLU A 41 6.07 -15.25 6.57
C GLU A 41 6.84 -15.82 5.36
N TYR A 42 6.55 -15.31 4.16
CA TYR A 42 7.18 -15.77 2.92
C TYR A 42 8.71 -15.58 2.89
N ILE A 43 9.24 -14.48 3.46
CA ILE A 43 10.68 -14.22 3.51
C ILE A 43 11.38 -14.84 4.73
N GLY A 44 10.67 -15.58 5.58
CA GLY A 44 11.24 -16.22 6.77
C GLY A 44 11.64 -15.23 7.87
N ALA A 45 10.93 -14.09 7.95
CA ALA A 45 11.18 -13.01 8.88
C ALA A 45 10.38 -13.13 10.20
N GLU A 46 9.83 -14.30 10.49
CA GLU A 46 9.05 -14.49 11.70
C GLU A 46 9.91 -14.27 12.96
N GLY A 47 9.46 -13.37 13.82
CA GLY A 47 10.14 -13.05 15.09
C GLY A 47 11.24 -11.99 14.99
N THR A 48 11.58 -11.47 13.81
CA THR A 48 12.42 -10.27 13.70
C THR A 48 11.59 -9.02 14.01
N VAL A 49 12.24 -7.95 14.52
CA VAL A 49 11.58 -6.63 14.73
C VAL A 49 11.29 -5.93 13.37
N GLU A 50 11.12 -6.70 12.29
CA GLU A 50 10.64 -6.29 10.97
C GLU A 50 9.23 -5.70 10.97
N ALA A 51 8.61 -5.54 12.15
CA ALA A 51 7.66 -4.46 12.40
C ALA A 51 8.09 -3.12 11.78
N ASN A 52 9.40 -2.85 11.70
CA ASN A 52 9.94 -1.62 11.12
C ASN A 52 9.87 -1.55 9.59
N LEU A 53 9.95 -2.64 8.83
CA LEU A 53 9.98 -2.55 7.35
C LEU A 53 8.72 -1.86 6.78
N TYR A 54 7.61 -1.90 7.49
CA TYR A 54 6.34 -1.30 7.07
C TYR A 54 5.89 -0.13 7.97
N THR A 55 6.69 0.22 8.99
CA THR A 55 6.46 1.35 9.89
C THR A 55 7.61 2.35 9.82
N GLN A 56 8.64 2.20 10.67
CA GLN A 56 9.74 3.15 10.86
C GLN A 56 10.91 3.03 9.86
N GLY A 57 10.92 1.96 9.05
CA GLY A 57 12.00 1.57 8.16
C GLY A 57 13.15 0.81 8.83
N LEU A 58 13.84 -0.02 8.07
CA LEU A 58 15.05 -0.74 8.47
C LEU A 58 16.28 0.09 8.14
N ASN A 59 17.26 0.13 9.06
CA ASN A 59 18.54 0.77 8.79
C ASN A 59 19.26 0.04 7.65
N CYS A 60 19.77 0.78 6.67
CA CYS A 60 20.47 0.23 5.52
C CYS A 60 21.50 1.21 4.97
N GLU A 61 22.29 0.72 4.02
CA GLU A 61 23.09 1.55 3.12
C GLU A 61 22.57 1.37 1.69
N VAL A 62 22.41 2.47 0.95
CA VAL A 62 21.96 2.45 -0.44
C VAL A 62 23.01 3.09 -1.34
N LEU A 63 23.21 2.51 -2.53
CA LEU A 63 24.00 3.11 -3.61
C LEU A 63 23.02 3.62 -4.66
N GLN A 64 22.88 4.94 -4.79
CA GLN A 64 21.95 5.57 -5.74
C GLN A 64 22.71 6.14 -6.93
N PHE A 65 22.10 6.10 -8.12
CA PHE A 65 22.71 6.63 -9.35
C PHE A 65 23.09 8.12 -9.25
N SER A 66 22.38 8.89 -8.41
CA SER A 66 22.58 10.33 -8.20
C SER A 66 23.58 10.66 -7.09
N THR A 67 24.16 9.67 -6.41
CA THR A 67 25.03 9.88 -5.25
C THR A 67 26.39 9.23 -5.44
N GLU A 68 27.46 9.91 -5.02
CA GLU A 68 28.76 9.28 -4.90
C GLU A 68 28.80 8.38 -3.63
N GLY A 69 28.96 7.08 -3.87
CA GLY A 69 29.18 6.06 -2.84
C GLY A 69 27.93 5.64 -2.06
N TRP A 70 28.13 4.71 -1.13
CA TRP A 70 27.08 4.19 -0.23
C TRP A 70 26.60 5.27 0.75
N LYS A 71 25.29 5.37 0.94
CA LYS A 71 24.64 6.29 1.89
C LYS A 71 23.85 5.53 2.95
N LYS A 72 24.14 5.79 4.21
CA LYS A 72 23.35 5.27 5.35
C LYS A 72 21.99 5.94 5.41
N GLY A 73 20.96 5.16 5.69
CA GLY A 73 19.60 5.63 5.80
C GLY A 73 18.65 4.55 6.29
N LYS A 74 17.38 4.68 5.92
CA LYS A 74 16.34 3.68 6.20
C LYS A 74 15.55 3.35 4.95
N VAL A 75 15.16 2.08 4.80
CA VAL A 75 14.24 1.61 3.76
C VAL A 75 12.96 1.08 4.39
N ARG A 76 11.82 1.36 3.75
CA ARG A 76 10.51 0.81 4.14
C ARG A 76 9.73 0.42 2.90
N LEU A 77 8.83 -0.55 3.06
CA LEU A 77 7.82 -0.91 2.06
C LEU A 77 6.50 -0.24 2.42
N ALA A 78 5.82 0.30 1.42
CA ALA A 78 4.50 0.88 1.53
C ALA A 78 3.65 0.36 0.37
N LEU A 79 2.36 0.12 0.63
CA LEU A 79 1.38 -0.10 -0.42
C LEU A 79 0.76 1.26 -0.76
N GLU A 80 0.74 1.57 -2.05
CA GLU A 80 0.24 2.84 -2.55
C GLU A 80 -0.89 2.59 -3.54
N PHE A 81 -1.83 3.52 -3.61
CA PHE A 81 -3.01 3.46 -4.43
C PHE A 81 -3.14 4.74 -5.24
N CYS A 82 -3.48 4.61 -6.51
CA CYS A 82 -3.77 5.72 -7.40
C CYS A 82 -5.19 5.52 -7.92
N LEU A 83 -6.02 6.55 -7.78
CA LEU A 83 -7.37 6.57 -8.34
C LEU A 83 -7.27 6.76 -9.87
N ASP A 84 -7.96 5.91 -10.62
CA ASP A 84 -8.01 6.02 -12.09
C ASP A 84 -8.64 7.34 -12.55
N GLU A 85 -9.68 7.80 -11.84
CA GLU A 85 -10.32 9.08 -12.06
C GLU A 85 -10.35 9.87 -10.74
N PRO A 86 -9.98 11.16 -10.74
CA PRO A 86 -10.06 11.98 -9.54
C PRO A 86 -11.52 12.08 -9.07
N GLU A 87 -11.77 11.93 -7.78
CA GLU A 87 -13.10 12.16 -7.23
C GLU A 87 -13.54 13.59 -7.54
N SER A 88 -14.63 13.75 -8.29
CA SER A 88 -15.18 15.07 -8.54
C SER A 88 -15.92 15.53 -7.29
N PRO A 89 -15.72 16.77 -6.82
CA PRO A 89 -16.51 17.35 -5.73
C PRO A 89 -18.03 17.32 -5.99
N LEU A 90 -18.43 17.17 -7.27
CA LEU A 90 -19.83 17.08 -7.68
C LEU A 90 -20.39 15.65 -7.64
N ASP A 91 -19.55 14.62 -7.49
CA ASP A 91 -20.00 13.22 -7.44
C ASP A 91 -20.84 12.96 -6.20
N GLU A 92 -20.46 13.55 -5.05
CA GLU A 92 -21.28 13.50 -3.83
C GLU A 92 -22.66 14.15 -4.03
N ILE A 93 -22.71 15.30 -4.72
CA ILE A 93 -23.96 16.03 -5.01
C ILE A 93 -24.83 15.21 -5.97
N HIS A 94 -24.25 14.61 -7.01
CA HIS A 94 -24.96 13.75 -7.94
C HIS A 94 -25.55 12.51 -7.27
N GLN A 95 -24.83 11.89 -6.32
CA GLN A 95 -25.33 10.75 -5.57
C GLN A 95 -26.51 11.12 -4.67
N GLN A 96 -26.47 12.30 -4.02
CA GLN A 96 -27.58 12.79 -3.20
C GLN A 96 -28.84 13.10 -4.01
N LEU A 97 -28.71 13.72 -5.18
CA LEU A 97 -29.86 14.03 -6.05
C LEU A 97 -30.57 12.76 -6.53
N LYS A 98 -29.82 11.72 -6.91
CA LYS A 98 -30.39 10.42 -7.33
C LYS A 98 -31.19 9.72 -6.21
N GLN A 99 -30.85 9.95 -4.94
CA GLN A 99 -31.61 9.37 -3.82
C GLN A 99 -32.93 10.10 -3.59
N VAL A 100 -33.00 11.40 -3.88
CA VAL A 100 -34.22 12.21 -3.75
C VAL A 100 -35.21 11.93 -4.89
N GLU A 101 -34.73 11.65 -6.10
CA GLU A 101 -35.59 11.32 -7.26
C GLU A 101 -36.21 9.91 -7.19
N ASN A 102 -35.72 9.04 -6.32
CA ASN A 102 -36.24 7.68 -6.10
C ASN A 102 -37.19 7.56 -4.88
N LEU A 103 -37.65 8.69 -4.35
CA LEU A 103 -38.68 8.81 -3.30
C LEU A 103 -39.98 9.36 -3.90
#